data_AF-A0A1S8TMQ2-F1
#
_entry.id   AF-A0A1S8TMQ2-F1
#
_cell.length_a   1.000
_cell.length_b   1.000
_cell.length_c   1.000
_cell.angle_alpha   90.00
_cell.angle_beta   90.00
_cell.angle_gamma   90.00
#
_symmetry.space_group_name_H-M   'P 1'
#
loop_
_entity.id
_entity.type
_entity.pdbx_description
1 polymer ?
#
loop_
_entity_poly.entity_id
_entity_poly.type
_entity_poly.pdbx_seq_one_letter_code
_entity_poly.pdbx_strand_id
1 'polypeptide(L)'
;MEFEKIKELIKLVNSSSLAFFELQSGNDHIKMDKSLTRGENDNNASNVGNISNLANTTVNSKETVESTVAEKETIIEDRSISVIRSPMVGTFYSSASPESSPFIEIGDTISKGKVICIIEAMKLMNEIESEYSGIVIERLVNDGDMVEYGQPLFNLK
;
A
#
# COMPACT_ATOMS: atom_id res chain seq x y z
N MET A 1 -3.63 27.67 12.33
CA MET A 1 -4.96 27.36 12.90
C MET A 1 -4.99 27.73 14.40
N GLU A 2 -6.15 28.06 14.97
CA GLU A 2 -6.28 28.35 16.42
C GLU A 2 -6.41 27.06 17.25
N PHE A 3 -5.80 27.03 18.44
CA PHE A 3 -5.75 25.86 19.32
C PHE A 3 -7.12 25.28 19.70
N GLU A 4 -8.13 26.14 19.92
CA GLU A 4 -9.48 25.68 20.27
C GLU A 4 -10.16 24.91 19.13
N LYS A 5 -9.90 25.29 17.87
CA LYS A 5 -10.44 24.58 16.69
C LYS A 5 -9.82 23.19 16.54
N ILE A 6 -8.56 23.02 16.93
CA ILE A 6 -7.87 21.71 16.92
C ILE A 6 -8.49 20.77 17.96
N LYS A 7 -8.83 21.25 19.16
CA LYS A 7 -9.52 20.44 20.18
C LYS A 7 -10.89 19.97 19.72
N GLU A 8 -11.65 20.84 19.07
CA GLU A 8 -12.97 20.48 18.52
C GLU A 8 -12.83 19.42 17.42
N LEU A 9 -11.86 19.58 16.52
CA LEU A 9 -11.55 18.62 15.47
C LEU A 9 -11.18 17.24 16.04
N ILE A 10 -10.33 17.20 17.07
CA ILE A 10 -9.95 15.94 17.75
C ILE A 10 -11.20 15.25 18.34
N LYS A 11 -12.11 16.00 18.97
CA LYS A 11 -13.35 15.44 19.53
C LYS A 11 -14.26 14.84 18.45
N LEU A 12 -14.42 15.54 17.33
CA LEU A 12 -15.23 15.08 16.19
C LEU A 12 -14.63 13.84 15.53
N VAL A 13 -13.31 13.82 15.31
CA VAL A 13 -12.63 12.65 14.75
C VAL A 13 -12.72 11.47 15.72
N ASN A 14 -12.62 11.70 17.03
CA ASN A 14 -12.73 10.62 18.02
C ASN A 14 -14.15 10.01 18.11
N SER A 15 -15.22 10.79 17.93
CA SER A 15 -16.59 10.27 17.87
C SER A 15 -16.97 9.63 16.52
N SER A 16 -16.22 9.93 15.46
CA SER A 16 -16.43 9.35 14.13
C SER A 16 -15.93 7.90 14.03
N SER A 17 -16.36 7.17 12.99
CA SER A 17 -15.84 5.84 12.67
C SER A 17 -14.54 5.84 11.84
N LEU A 18 -13.93 7.01 11.61
CA LEU A 18 -12.75 7.17 10.77
C LEU A 18 -11.56 6.41 11.35
N ALA A 19 -10.84 5.66 10.49
CA ALA A 19 -9.56 5.07 10.83
C ALA A 19 -8.41 6.07 10.57
N PHE A 20 -8.55 6.93 9.57
CA PHE A 20 -7.55 7.89 9.16
C PHE A 20 -8.19 9.24 8.81
N PHE A 21 -7.52 10.34 9.16
CA PHE A 21 -7.94 11.71 8.84
C PHE A 21 -6.72 12.58 8.55
N GLU A 22 -6.76 13.34 7.46
CA GLU A 22 -5.71 14.27 7.05
C GLU A 22 -6.32 15.61 6.60
N LEU A 23 -5.73 16.72 7.05
CA LEU A 23 -6.18 18.06 6.73
C LEU A 23 -4.99 18.99 6.47
N GLN A 24 -4.94 19.57 5.28
CA GLN A 24 -4.00 20.63 4.91
C GLN A 24 -4.73 21.98 4.88
N SER A 25 -4.21 22.98 5.58
CA SER A 25 -4.73 24.35 5.57
C SER A 25 -3.59 25.36 5.48
N GLY A 26 -3.35 25.89 4.28
CA GLY A 26 -2.19 26.74 4.02
C GLY A 26 -0.89 25.96 4.29
N ASN A 27 -0.09 26.45 5.24
CA ASN A 27 1.14 25.80 5.70
C ASN A 27 0.92 24.76 6.82
N ASP A 28 -0.29 24.66 7.37
CA ASP A 28 -0.58 23.74 8.46
C ASP A 28 -1.01 22.36 7.92
N HIS A 29 -0.46 21.29 8.49
CA HIS A 29 -0.81 19.90 8.17
C HIS A 29 -1.20 19.15 9.45
N ILE A 30 -2.37 18.51 9.46
CA ILE A 30 -2.85 17.68 10.57
C ILE A 30 -3.14 16.27 10.07
N LYS A 31 -2.54 15.26 10.71
CA LYS A 31 -2.75 13.83 10.43
C LYS A 31 -3.19 13.11 11.71
N MET A 32 -4.24 12.29 11.64
CA MET A 32 -4.77 11.49 12.75
C MET A 32 -5.04 10.04 12.31
N ASP A 33 -4.64 9.08 13.13
CA ASP A 33 -4.83 7.65 12.89
C ASP A 33 -5.45 6.98 14.14
N LYS A 34 -6.62 6.36 13.97
CA LYS A 34 -7.40 5.64 14.99
C LYS A 34 -7.33 4.11 14.84
N SER A 35 -6.55 3.60 13.90
CA SER A 35 -6.38 2.15 13.69
C SER A 35 -5.75 1.45 14.92
N LEU A 36 -4.87 2.16 15.65
CA LEU A 36 -4.24 1.66 16.87
C LEU A 36 -5.18 1.53 18.08
N THR A 37 -6.36 2.16 18.05
CA THR A 37 -7.33 2.15 19.16
C THR A 37 -8.57 1.28 18.88
N ARG A 38 -8.60 0.60 17.73
CA ARG A 38 -9.68 -0.30 17.29
C ARG A 38 -9.39 -1.79 17.52
N GLY A 39 -8.37 -2.11 18.33
CA GLY A 39 -8.09 -3.45 18.82
C GLY A 39 -8.54 -3.58 20.27
N GLU A 40 -9.18 -4.71 20.60
CA GLU A 40 -9.71 -5.07 21.92
C GLU A 40 -11.14 -4.57 22.22
N ASN A 41 -12.13 -5.11 21.50
CA ASN A 41 -13.40 -5.59 22.07
C ASN A 41 -14.30 -6.12 20.96
N ASP A 42 -14.08 -7.36 20.52
CA ASP A 42 -15.15 -8.14 19.88
C ASP A 42 -14.98 -9.63 20.25
N ASN A 43 -15.19 -9.91 21.54
CA ASN A 43 -15.42 -11.26 22.04
C ASN A 43 -16.93 -11.47 22.13
N ASN A 44 -17.55 -11.94 21.06
CA ASN A 44 -18.85 -12.61 21.13
C ASN A 44 -18.79 -13.92 20.34
N ALA A 45 -18.24 -14.93 21.01
CA ALA A 45 -18.52 -16.32 20.69
C ALA A 45 -19.95 -16.63 21.17
N SER A 46 -20.86 -16.88 20.22
CA SER A 46 -22.13 -17.53 20.50
C SER A 46 -22.32 -18.73 19.58
N ASN A 47 -22.52 -19.84 20.28
CA ASN A 47 -22.70 -21.22 19.88
C ASN A 47 -24.06 -21.46 19.19
N VAL A 48 -24.21 -22.68 18.66
CA VAL A 48 -25.44 -23.45 18.35
C VAL A 48 -25.82 -23.61 16.86
N GLY A 49 -25.78 -24.87 16.39
CA GLY A 49 -26.76 -25.38 15.45
C GLY A 49 -26.28 -26.45 14.45
N ASN A 50 -26.44 -27.74 14.80
CA ASN A 50 -26.62 -28.85 13.85
C ASN A 50 -27.77 -28.48 12.83
N ILE A 51 -28.00 -29.07 11.65
CA ILE A 51 -28.10 -30.47 11.21
C ILE A 51 -28.19 -30.48 9.65
N SER A 52 -27.76 -31.60 9.06
CA SER A 52 -28.33 -32.27 7.87
C SER A 52 -27.73 -32.00 6.48
N ASN A 53 -26.84 -32.92 6.10
CA ASN A 53 -26.78 -33.48 4.75
C ASN A 53 -28.17 -33.90 4.27
N LEU A 54 -28.53 -33.54 3.03
CA LEU A 54 -29.47 -34.31 2.22
C LEU A 54 -29.12 -34.22 0.73
N ALA A 55 -29.30 -35.36 0.08
CA ALA A 55 -28.76 -35.81 -1.19
C ALA A 55 -29.19 -35.03 -2.46
N ASN A 56 -28.29 -35.10 -3.46
CA ASN A 56 -28.47 -35.31 -4.90
C ASN A 56 -29.76 -34.88 -5.61
N THR A 57 -29.61 -34.23 -6.78
CA THR A 57 -29.92 -34.83 -8.10
C THR A 57 -29.77 -33.79 -9.25
N THR A 58 -28.86 -34.09 -10.21
CA THR A 58 -28.81 -33.81 -11.68
C THR A 58 -29.26 -32.44 -12.25
N VAL A 59 -28.70 -31.85 -13.32
CA VAL A 59 -28.23 -32.39 -14.61
C VAL A 59 -27.38 -31.32 -15.35
N ASN A 60 -26.24 -31.75 -15.89
CA ASN A 60 -25.69 -31.49 -17.23
C ASN A 60 -26.01 -30.17 -18.01
N SER A 61 -24.97 -29.38 -18.29
CA SER A 61 -24.71 -28.86 -19.65
C SER A 61 -23.25 -28.42 -19.80
N LYS A 62 -22.72 -28.71 -20.99
CA LYS A 62 -21.33 -28.75 -21.43
C LYS A 62 -21.10 -27.57 -22.39
N GLU A 63 -20.06 -26.77 -22.17
CA GLU A 63 -19.27 -26.02 -23.17
C GLU A 63 -18.15 -25.24 -22.41
N THR A 64 -16.87 -25.59 -22.59
CA THR A 64 -15.92 -25.17 -23.65
C THR A 64 -15.36 -23.76 -23.42
N VAL A 65 -14.20 -23.77 -22.75
CA VAL A 65 -12.98 -22.95 -22.95
C VAL A 65 -13.10 -21.67 -23.78
N GLU A 66 -12.91 -20.52 -23.12
CA GLU A 66 -12.15 -19.40 -23.70
C GLU A 66 -11.41 -18.65 -22.59
N SER A 67 -10.08 -18.61 -22.76
CA SER A 67 -9.13 -17.95 -21.89
C SER A 67 -9.35 -16.44 -21.88
N THR A 68 -9.64 -15.89 -20.70
CA THR A 68 -9.33 -14.50 -20.39
C THR A 68 -8.47 -14.51 -19.14
N VAL A 69 -7.20 -14.17 -19.35
CA VAL A 69 -6.23 -13.90 -18.29
C VAL A 69 -6.69 -12.61 -17.62
N ALA A 70 -7.59 -12.74 -16.65
CA ALA A 70 -7.78 -11.74 -15.62
C ALA A 70 -6.74 -12.04 -14.55
N GLU A 71 -5.61 -11.34 -14.65
CA GLU A 71 -4.60 -11.28 -13.59
C GLU A 71 -5.27 -10.67 -12.36
N LYS A 72 -5.82 -11.58 -11.55
CA LYS A 72 -6.26 -11.31 -10.20
C LYS A 72 -5.00 -11.07 -9.39
N GLU A 73 -4.55 -9.82 -9.34
CA GLU A 73 -3.64 -9.36 -8.31
C GLU A 73 -4.26 -9.74 -6.96
N THR A 74 -3.72 -10.82 -6.45
CA THR A 74 -4.07 -11.33 -5.14
C THR A 74 -3.32 -10.42 -4.21
N ILE A 75 -4.02 -9.43 -3.66
CA ILE A 75 -3.53 -8.61 -2.56
C ILE A 75 -3.34 -9.58 -1.39
N ILE A 76 -2.17 -10.19 -1.31
CA ILE A 76 -1.72 -10.89 -0.13
C ILE A 76 -1.21 -9.78 0.79
N GLU A 77 -2.10 -9.24 1.62
CA GLU A 77 -1.68 -8.51 2.82
C GLU A 77 -1.05 -9.53 3.80
N ASP A 78 0.15 -9.98 3.45
CA ASP A 78 1.03 -10.61 4.42
C ASP A 78 1.54 -9.50 5.32
N ARG A 79 1.24 -9.59 6.63
CA ARG A 79 1.53 -8.55 7.63
C ARG A 79 3.03 -8.28 7.83
N SER A 80 3.89 -8.95 7.08
CA SER A 80 5.34 -8.76 7.02
C SER A 80 5.83 -7.98 5.79
N ILE A 81 4.96 -7.57 4.86
CA ILE A 81 5.39 -6.85 3.66
C ILE A 81 5.32 -5.33 3.90
N SER A 82 6.47 -4.65 3.71
CA SER A 82 6.54 -3.18 3.72
C SER A 82 6.53 -2.66 2.29
N VAL A 83 5.67 -1.69 2.02
CA VAL A 83 5.51 -1.12 0.67
C VAL A 83 6.17 0.26 0.62
N ILE A 84 7.16 0.43 -0.24
CA ILE A 84 7.71 1.76 -0.54
C ILE A 84 6.85 2.41 -1.61
N ARG A 85 6.46 3.66 -1.35
CA ARG A 85 5.58 4.44 -2.20
C ARG A 85 6.29 5.68 -2.72
N SER A 86 5.87 6.17 -3.87
CA SER A 86 6.38 7.40 -4.45
C SER A 86 6.02 8.61 -3.57
N PRO A 87 6.98 9.47 -3.20
CA PRO A 87 6.71 10.69 -2.46
C PRO A 87 6.29 11.87 -3.36
N MET A 88 6.29 11.69 -4.69
CA MET A 88 5.99 12.76 -5.64
C MET A 88 5.44 12.23 -6.97
N VAL A 89 4.99 13.13 -7.84
CA VAL A 89 4.62 12.79 -9.22
C VAL A 89 5.84 12.96 -10.12
N GLY A 90 6.12 12.00 -11.00
CA GLY A 90 7.24 12.09 -11.93
C GLY A 90 7.46 10.82 -12.73
N THR A 91 8.61 10.73 -13.40
CA THR A 91 9.01 9.53 -14.16
C THR A 91 9.98 8.68 -13.34
N PHE A 92 9.69 7.39 -13.22
CA PHE A 92 10.53 6.46 -12.45
C PHE A 92 11.76 6.00 -13.26
N TYR A 93 12.92 5.95 -12.60
CA TYR A 93 14.14 5.31 -13.10
C TYR A 93 14.82 4.49 -12.00
N SER A 94 15.19 3.26 -12.32
CA SER A 94 15.84 2.32 -11.42
C SER A 94 17.35 2.52 -11.30
N SER A 95 17.95 3.34 -12.17
CA SER A 95 19.39 3.62 -12.20
C SER A 95 19.68 5.11 -12.38
N ALA A 96 20.92 5.54 -12.10
CA ALA A 96 21.35 6.93 -12.22
C ALA A 96 21.42 7.43 -13.69
N SER A 97 21.55 6.50 -14.63
CA SER A 97 21.66 6.73 -16.06
C SER A 97 21.34 5.43 -16.84
N PRO A 98 20.99 5.50 -18.13
CA PRO A 98 20.67 4.31 -18.93
C PRO A 98 21.76 3.23 -18.98
N GLU A 99 23.03 3.63 -18.82
CA GLU A 99 24.20 2.74 -18.88
C GLU A 99 24.66 2.24 -17.50
N SER A 100 24.09 2.78 -16.41
CA SER A 100 24.44 2.38 -15.05
C SER A 100 23.55 1.26 -14.53
N SER A 101 24.12 0.43 -13.65
CA SER A 101 23.37 -0.59 -12.91
C SER A 101 22.23 0.02 -12.08
N PRO A 102 21.14 -0.73 -11.84
CA PRO A 102 20.11 -0.33 -10.91
C PRO A 102 20.66 -0.05 -9.51
N PHE A 103 20.02 0.86 -8.77
CA PHE A 103 20.36 1.12 -7.37
C PHE A 103 20.14 -0.10 -6.47
N ILE A 104 19.13 -0.91 -6.81
CA ILE A 104 18.74 -2.14 -6.11
C ILE A 104 18.20 -3.18 -7.11
N GLU A 105 18.38 -4.46 -6.79
CA GLU A 105 17.81 -5.60 -7.51
C GLU A 105 16.90 -6.44 -6.61
N ILE A 106 16.06 -7.29 -7.20
CA ILE A 106 15.24 -8.25 -6.45
C ILE A 106 16.16 -9.22 -5.71
N GLY A 107 15.93 -9.38 -4.41
CA GLY A 107 16.76 -10.18 -3.50
C GLY A 107 17.79 -9.36 -2.72
N ASP A 108 18.01 -8.09 -3.06
CA ASP A 108 18.92 -7.24 -2.31
C ASP A 108 18.41 -6.94 -0.91
N THR A 109 19.32 -6.97 0.07
CA THR A 109 19.06 -6.42 1.40
C THR A 109 19.38 -4.93 1.41
N ILE A 110 18.43 -4.11 1.86
CA ILE A 110 18.57 -2.67 1.94
C ILE A 110 18.29 -2.15 3.35
N SER A 111 18.89 -0.99 3.66
CA SER A 111 18.70 -0.29 4.92
C SER A 111 17.91 1.00 4.70
N LYS A 112 17.23 1.47 5.75
CA LYS A 112 16.66 2.82 5.77
C LYS A 112 17.73 3.85 5.37
N GLY A 113 17.37 4.77 4.49
CA GLY A 113 18.25 5.81 3.93
C GLY A 113 19.05 5.38 2.70
N LYS A 114 19.02 4.10 2.29
CA LYS A 114 19.64 3.68 1.02
C LYS A 114 18.86 4.26 -0.15
N VAL A 115 19.55 4.85 -1.13
CA VAL A 115 18.96 5.27 -2.41
C VAL A 115 18.53 4.03 -3.21
N ILE A 116 17.29 4.03 -3.70
CA ILE A 116 16.66 2.86 -4.36
C ILE A 116 16.19 3.14 -5.79
N CYS A 117 15.92 4.40 -6.14
CA CYS A 117 15.52 4.82 -7.47
C CYS A 117 15.63 6.34 -7.61
N ILE A 118 15.40 6.83 -8.82
CA ILE A 118 15.21 8.25 -9.13
C ILE A 118 13.76 8.45 -9.57
N ILE A 119 13.19 9.59 -9.18
CA ILE A 119 11.97 10.12 -9.78
C ILE A 119 12.29 11.46 -10.43
N GLU A 120 12.12 11.54 -11.74
CA GLU A 120 12.29 12.76 -12.50
C GLU A 120 11.02 13.61 -12.42
N ALA A 121 11.13 14.81 -11.85
CA ALA A 121 10.05 15.78 -11.82
C ALA A 121 10.57 17.14 -12.31
N MET A 122 9.94 17.71 -13.33
CA MET A 122 10.32 19.01 -13.91
C MET A 122 11.82 19.10 -14.31
N LYS A 123 12.37 18.02 -14.89
CA LYS A 123 13.81 17.86 -15.26
C LYS A 123 14.78 17.78 -14.08
N LEU A 124 14.29 17.63 -12.85
CA LEU A 124 15.11 17.35 -11.67
C LEU A 124 15.06 15.85 -11.38
N MET A 125 16.25 15.24 -11.28
CA MET A 125 16.43 13.84 -10.91
C MET A 125 16.49 13.73 -9.39
N ASN A 126 15.38 13.39 -8.76
CA ASN A 126 15.30 13.27 -7.31
C ASN A 126 15.58 11.84 -6.88
N GLU A 127 16.67 11.63 -6.15
CA GLU A 127 16.99 10.35 -5.53
C GLU A 127 15.96 10.04 -4.43
N ILE A 128 15.42 8.83 -4.47
CA ILE A 128 14.48 8.33 -3.46
C ILE A 128 15.23 7.40 -2.53
N GLU A 129 15.18 7.69 -1.23
CA GLU A 129 15.72 6.85 -0.18
C GLU A 129 14.65 5.92 0.40
N SER A 130 15.04 4.71 0.79
CA SER A 130 14.16 3.78 1.49
C SER A 130 13.81 4.27 2.89
N GLU A 131 12.52 4.25 3.25
CA GLU A 131 12.07 4.51 4.63
C GLU A 131 12.20 3.28 5.54
N TYR A 132 12.37 2.11 4.95
CA TYR A 132 12.39 0.80 5.63
C TYR A 132 13.73 0.08 5.41
N SER A 133 14.00 -0.90 6.27
CA SER A 133 15.06 -1.89 6.04
C SER A 133 14.40 -3.24 5.73
N GLY A 134 14.96 -4.02 4.81
CA GLY A 134 14.39 -5.31 4.42
C GLY A 134 15.02 -5.88 3.15
N ILE A 135 14.44 -6.95 2.64
CA ILE A 135 14.83 -7.58 1.38
C ILE A 135 13.85 -7.15 0.29
N VAL A 136 14.36 -6.68 -0.86
CA VAL A 136 13.54 -6.32 -2.02
C VAL A 136 12.93 -7.60 -2.59
N ILE A 137 11.61 -7.73 -2.54
CA ILE A 137 10.92 -8.91 -3.08
C ILE A 137 10.33 -8.67 -4.46
N GLU A 138 9.99 -7.42 -4.78
CA GLU A 138 9.31 -7.07 -6.03
C GLU A 138 9.45 -5.59 -6.36
N ARG A 139 9.54 -5.29 -7.66
CA ARG A 139 9.42 -3.94 -8.23
C ARG A 139 8.08 -3.85 -8.97
N LEU A 140 7.28 -2.84 -8.65
CA LEU A 140 5.90 -2.67 -9.13
C LEU A 140 5.76 -1.69 -10.30
N VAL A 141 6.87 -1.13 -10.78
CA VAL A 141 6.94 -0.13 -11.84
C VAL A 141 8.13 -0.41 -12.76
N ASN A 142 8.08 0.08 -14.01
CA ASN A 142 9.16 -0.05 -14.98
C ASN A 142 9.88 1.28 -15.21
N ASP A 143 11.09 1.19 -15.77
CA ASP A 143 11.85 2.37 -16.16
C ASP A 143 11.11 3.19 -17.21
N GLY A 144 10.97 4.49 -16.97
CA GLY A 144 10.24 5.41 -17.84
C GLY A 144 8.74 5.52 -17.53
N ASP A 145 8.22 4.75 -16.57
CA ASP A 145 6.82 4.85 -16.18
C ASP A 145 6.53 6.16 -15.44
N MET A 146 5.36 6.75 -15.73
CA MET A 146 4.81 7.85 -14.95
C MET A 146 4.30 7.30 -13.62
N VAL A 147 4.72 7.90 -12.51
CA VAL A 147 4.29 7.55 -11.16
C VAL A 147 3.60 8.71 -10.48
N GLU A 148 2.57 8.41 -9.70
CA GLU A 148 1.80 9.38 -8.93
C GLU A 148 2.21 9.39 -7.45
N TYR A 149 1.82 10.44 -6.72
CA TYR A 149 2.02 10.50 -5.28
C TYR A 149 1.34 9.31 -4.58
N GLY A 150 2.08 8.61 -3.72
CA GLY A 150 1.60 7.46 -2.97
C GLY A 150 1.52 6.17 -3.78
N GLN A 151 1.87 6.18 -5.07
CA GLN A 151 1.90 4.98 -5.90
C GLN A 151 2.95 3.99 -5.37
N PRO A 152 2.61 2.70 -5.17
CA PRO A 152 3.58 1.66 -4.82
C PRO A 152 4.71 1.53 -5.85
N LEU A 153 5.94 1.43 -5.37
CA LEU A 153 7.14 1.26 -6.20
C LEU A 153 7.82 -0.09 -5.96
N PHE A 154 7.95 -0.48 -4.69
CA PHE A 154 8.62 -1.71 -4.28
C PHE A 154 7.92 -2.36 -3.09
N ASN A 155 7.97 -3.69 -3.05
CA ASN A 155 7.64 -4.47 -1.87
C ASN A 155 8.92 -4.98 -1.20
N LEU A 156 8.95 -4.93 0.13
CA LEU A 156 10.01 -5.47 0.97
C LEU A 156 9.49 -6.48 1.97
N LYS A 157 10.35 -7.45 2.31
CA LYS A 157 10.12 -8.44 3.36
C LYS A 157 11.15 -8.32 4.48
#